data_AF-X1CR88-F1
#
_entry.id   AF-X1CR88-F1
#
_cell.length_a   1.000
_cell.length_b   1.000
_cell.length_c   1.000
_cell.angle_alpha   90.00
_cell.angle_beta   90.00
_cell.angle_gamma   90.00
#
_symmetry.space_group_name_H-M   'P 1'
#
loop_
_entity.id
_entity.type
_entity.pdbx_description
1 polymer ?
#
loop_
_entity_poly.entity_id
_entity_poly.type
_entity_poly.pdbx_seq_one_letter_code
_entity_poly.pdbx_strand_id
1 'polypeptide(L)' 'MSDVYEVETPDTTAIIRKDSICIKGSPEVCHLITKEQRDFLIDGAMWRGWKVKKVD' A
#
# COMPACT_ATOMS: atom_id res chain seq x y z
N MET A 1 12.28 12.44 0.55
CA MET A 1 11.04 12.01 1.20
C MET A 1 10.63 10.71 0.54
N SER A 2 10.63 9.62 1.28
CA SER A 2 10.25 8.31 0.77
C SER A 2 8.72 8.23 0.77
N ASP A 3 8.09 8.03 -0.38
CA ASP A 3 6.64 7.89 -0.45
C ASP A 3 6.25 6.47 -0.01
N VAL A 4 6.16 6.26 1.30
CA VAL A 4 5.65 5.02 1.90
C VAL A 4 4.24 5.28 2.41
N TYR A 5 3.32 4.37 2.10
CA TYR A 5 1.93 4.42 2.54
C TYR A 5 1.58 3.13 3.25
N GLU A 6 0.91 3.26 4.39
CA GLU A 6 0.25 2.16 5.07
C GLU A 6 -1.24 2.24 4.75
N VAL A 7 -1.78 1.16 4.20
CA VAL A 7 -3.19 1.03 3.83
C VAL A 7 -3.81 -0.05 4.70
N GLU A 8 -4.75 0.35 5.55
CA GLU A 8 -5.55 -0.58 6.35
C GLU A 8 -6.82 -0.94 5.57
N THR A 9 -6.92 -2.20 5.18
CA THR A 9 -8.14 -2.80 4.62
C THR A 9 -8.89 -3.54 5.74
N PRO A 10 -10.15 -3.95 5.54
CA PRO A 10 -10.89 -4.74 6.54
C PRO A 10 -10.19 -6.03 6.98
N ASP A 11 -9.45 -6.67 6.06
CA ASP A 11 -8.91 -8.03 6.27
C ASP A 11 -7.40 -8.04 6.55
N THR A 12 -6.67 -7.00 6.15
CA THR A 12 -5.21 -6.93 6.27
C THR A 12 -4.67 -5.51 6.16
N THR A 13 -3.38 -5.35 6.44
CA THR A 13 -2.63 -4.12 6.25
C THR A 13 -1.62 -4.30 5.13
N ALA A 14 -1.62 -3.39 4.16
CA ALA A 14 -0.61 -3.33 3.12
C ALA A 14 0.34 -2.14 3.33
N ILE A 15 1.63 -2.34 3.07
CA ILE A 15 2.64 -1.29 3.00
C ILE A 15 2.99 -1.08 1.53
N ILE A 16 2.62 0.06 0.99
CA ILE A 16 2.93 0.48 -0.37
C ILE A 16 4.16 1.39 -0.33
N ARG A 17 5.24 0.96 -0.97
CA ARG A 17 6.47 1.72 -1.16
C ARG A 17 6.54 2.25 -2.60
N LYS A 18 7.66 2.88 -2.94
CA LYS A 18 7.90 3.45 -4.27
C LYS A 18 7.77 2.42 -5.41
N ASP A 19 8.26 1.21 -5.20
CA ASP A 19 8.42 0.16 -6.21
C ASP A 19 7.92 -1.22 -5.75
N SER A 20 7.26 -1.28 -4.60
CA SER A 20 6.78 -2.53 -4.01
C SER A 20 5.53 -2.32 -3.17
N ILE A 21 4.71 -3.36 -3.06
CA ILE A 21 3.64 -3.48 -2.07
C ILE A 21 3.89 -4.74 -1.24
N CYS A 22 3.79 -4.63 0.07
CA CYS A 22 3.91 -5.76 0.99
C CYS A 22 2.62 -5.91 1.79
N ILE A 23 2.08 -7.12 1.85
CA ILE A 23 0.92 -7.44 2.68
C ILE A 23 1.44 -7.98 4.01
N LYS A 24 1.11 -7.31 5.11
CA LYS A 24 1.49 -7.75 6.46
C LYS A 24 0.76 -9.07 6.77
N GLY A 25 1.53 -10.07 7.19
CA GLY A 25 1.05 -11.42 7.47
C GLY A 25 2.18 -12.31 8.01
N SER A 26 1.90 -13.61 8.16
CA SER A 26 2.92 -14.63 8.42
C SER A 26 2.78 -15.74 7.39
N PRO A 27 3.60 -15.75 6.32
CA PRO A 27 4.69 -14.81 6.03
C PRO A 27 4.22 -13.44 5.50
N GLU A 28 5.07 -12.42 5.63
CA GLU A 28 4.94 -11.18 4.86
C GLU A 28 5.21 -11.48 3.38
N VAL A 29 4.35 -11.00 2.49
CA VAL A 29 4.49 -11.20 1.05
C VAL A 29 4.63 -9.85 0.36
N CYS A 30 5.69 -9.69 -0.42
CA CYS A 30 5.99 -8.47 -1.15
C CYS A 30 5.98 -8.70 -2.66
N HIS A 31 5.42 -7.74 -3.40
CA HIS A 31 5.37 -7.73 -4.86
C HIS A 31 5.97 -6.43 -5.39
N LEU A 32 6.75 -6.53 -6.47
CA LEU A 32 7.23 -5.35 -7.19
C LEU A 32 6.07 -4.73 -7.98
N ILE A 33 6.01 -3.40 -7.98
CA ILE A 33 4.99 -2.63 -8.69
C ILE A 33 5.61 -1.44 -9.40
N THR A 34 4.99 -0.99 -10.49
CA THR A 34 5.34 0.26 -11.16
C THR A 34 4.75 1.45 -10.40
N LYS A 35 5.24 2.66 -10.74
CA LYS A 35 4.67 3.91 -10.22
C LYS A 35 3.16 4.03 -10.53
N GLU A 36 2.75 3.66 -11.74
CA GLU A 36 1.34 3.73 -12.15
C GLU A 36 0.46 2.76 -11.36
N GLN A 37 0.94 1.53 -11.13
CA GLN A 37 0.26 0.55 -10.28
C GLN A 37 0.15 1.04 -8.84
N ARG A 38 1.22 1.65 -8.31
CA ARG A 38 1.24 2.25 -6.99
C ARG A 38 0.18 3.35 -6.84
N ASP A 39 0.17 4.31 -7.77
CA ASP A 39 -0.76 5.44 -7.74
C ASP A 39 -2.21 4.93 -7.88
N PHE A 40 -2.46 3.96 -8.76
CA PHE A 40 -3.75 3.27 -8.89
C PHE A 40 -4.22 2.58 -7.60
N LEU A 41 -3.32 1.89 -6.89
CA LEU A 41 -3.64 1.21 -5.63
C LEU A 41 -3.98 2.21 -4.52
N ILE A 42 -3.26 3.32 -4.45
CA ILE A 42 -3.50 4.39 -3.48
C ILE A 42 -4.84 5.08 -3.76
N ASP A 43 -5.11 5.43 -5.01
CA ASP A 43 -6.39 6.03 -5.42
C ASP A 43 -7.56 5.07 -5.20
N GLY A 44 -7.38 3.79 -5.52
CA GLY A 44 -8.36 2.74 -5.26
C GLY A 44 -8.66 2.56 -3.77
N ALA A 45 -7.64 2.60 -2.92
CA ALA A 45 -7.81 2.52 -1.47
C ALA A 45 -8.62 3.71 -0.93
N MET A 46 -8.30 4.93 -1.36
CA MET A 46 -9.04 6.14 -0.98
C MET A 46 -10.48 6.08 -1.48
N TRP A 47 -10.72 5.65 -2.73
CA TRP A 47 -12.06 5.52 -3.29
C TRP A 47 -12.92 4.49 -2.54
N ARG A 48 -12.31 3.40 -2.05
CA ARG A 48 -12.95 2.40 -1.18
C ARG A 48 -13.19 2.90 0.25
N GLY A 49 -12.73 4.10 0.60
CA GLY A 49 -12.80 4.63 1.96
C GLY A 49 -11.86 3.93 2.94
N TRP A 50 -10.82 3.25 2.45
CA TRP A 50 -9.81 2.62 3.30
C TRP A 50 -8.90 3.67 3.91
N LYS A 51 -8.36 3.35 5.09
CA LYS A 51 -7.47 4.26 5.80
C LYS A 51 -6.09 4.18 5.16
N VAL A 52 -5.70 5.28 4.51
CA VAL A 52 -4.37 5.46 3.90
C VAL A 52 -3.57 6.45 4.76
N LYS A 53 -2.43 6.01 5.28
CA LYS A 53 -1.52 6.84 6.07
C LYS A 53 -0.18 6.95 5.34
N LYS A 54 0.28 8.16 5.08
CA LYS A 54 1.65 8.40 4.63
C LYS A 54 2.61 8.22 5.81
N VAL A 55 3.67 7.46 5.62
CA VAL A 55 4.74 7.22 6.59
C VAL A 55 5.97 7.99 6.12
N ASP A 56 6.41 8.97 6.92
CA ASP A 56 7.60 9.79 6.66
C ASP A 56 8.91 9.04 6.90
#